data_AF-A0A955F307-F1
#
_entry.id   AF-A0A955F307-F1
#
_cell.length_a   1.000
_cell.length_b   1.000
_cell.length_c   1.000
_cell.angle_alpha   90.00
_cell.angle_beta   90.00
_cell.angle_gamma   90.00
#
_symmetry.space_group_name_H-M   'P 1'
#
loop_
_entity.id
_entity.type
_entity.pdbx_description
1 polymer ?
#
loop_
_entity_poly.entity_id
_entity_poly.type
_entity_poly.pdbx_seq_one_letter_code
_entity_poly.pdbx_strand_id
1 'polypeptide(L)'
;MRSNPLAGRPAVPALIMIIMSTLCAAQSVTIRDGQKLWRSCSSCHCMTDPQVPQDADWLALNRKTTCISGEANTPEMREALIGYLRSEGAIRPLLIEDNHQPSVNPAAGRIRVPKTSGSAYLKAARASVRKGAPPRIRLSWKASENGQTLTFPEGDYRVISYAFYRVDDQERRWSVSGSAAEGCAELVIEHEKDTTLDLVPELHGHLSAVRESESYKLAFFMTNEHEERMSIACNGQLVNPTWAIVDAEGKVVDHGPFEVT
;
A
#
# COMPACT_ATOMS: atom_id res chain seq x y z
N MET A 1 -74.04 2.05 -59.22
CA MET A 1 -73.07 2.88 -58.45
C MET A 1 -71.83 2.01 -58.24
N ARG A 2 -70.80 2.11 -59.10
CA ARG A 2 -69.54 2.86 -58.87
C ARG A 2 -68.97 2.73 -57.45
N SER A 3 -68.00 1.84 -57.25
CA SER A 3 -66.57 2.20 -57.05
C SER A 3 -65.75 0.97 -56.63
N ASN A 4 -64.48 1.02 -57.00
CA ASN A 4 -63.51 -0.06 -57.15
C ASN A 4 -62.83 -0.48 -55.82
N PRO A 5 -62.09 -1.61 -55.83
CA PRO A 5 -61.43 -2.23 -54.69
C PRO A 5 -60.04 -1.62 -54.43
N LEU A 6 -59.37 -2.12 -53.37
CA LEU A 6 -57.92 -2.21 -53.08
C LEU A 6 -57.72 -2.02 -51.56
N ALA A 7 -57.29 -3.06 -50.83
CA ALA A 7 -55.89 -3.42 -50.57
C ALA A 7 -55.35 -2.83 -49.26
N GLY A 8 -54.72 -3.68 -48.45
CA GLY A 8 -53.92 -3.31 -47.29
C GLY A 8 -54.51 -3.85 -45.97
N ARG A 9 -53.80 -4.62 -45.15
CA ARG A 9 -52.38 -4.92 -45.06
C ARG A 9 -52.19 -6.27 -44.33
N PRO A 10 -51.13 -7.04 -44.64
CA PRO A 10 -50.67 -8.13 -43.79
C PRO A 10 -49.93 -7.57 -42.55
N ALA A 11 -49.72 -8.47 -41.59
CA ALA A 11 -49.23 -8.27 -40.24
C ALA A 11 -48.05 -7.29 -40.04
N VAL A 12 -48.09 -6.59 -38.91
CA VAL A 12 -46.88 -6.22 -38.17
C VAL A 12 -47.06 -6.77 -36.75
N PRO A 13 -46.48 -7.94 -36.39
CA PRO A 13 -46.31 -8.27 -35.00
C PRO A 13 -45.37 -7.24 -34.39
N ALA A 14 -45.74 -6.77 -33.21
CA ALA A 14 -45.01 -5.79 -32.43
C ALA A 14 -43.51 -6.08 -32.43
N LEU A 15 -42.74 -5.27 -33.15
CA LEU A 15 -41.33 -5.05 -32.86
C LEU A 15 -41.29 -4.28 -31.53
N ILE A 16 -41.58 -4.97 -30.44
CA ILE A 16 -41.18 -4.51 -29.11
C ILE A 16 -39.68 -4.43 -29.20
N MET A 17 -39.22 -3.20 -29.18
CA MET A 17 -37.86 -2.77 -29.04
C MET A 17 -37.30 -3.37 -27.73
N ILE A 18 -36.85 -4.63 -27.79
CA ILE A 18 -35.92 -5.18 -26.81
C ILE A 18 -34.54 -4.58 -27.15
N ILE A 19 -34.42 -3.28 -26.89
CA ILE A 19 -33.14 -2.59 -26.70
C ILE A 19 -33.23 -1.95 -25.31
N MET A 20 -33.48 -2.77 -24.29
CA MET A 20 -33.48 -2.38 -22.88
C MET A 20 -33.08 -3.58 -22.01
N SER A 21 -32.02 -4.30 -22.38
CA SER A 21 -31.53 -5.40 -21.52
C SER A 21 -30.05 -5.77 -21.66
N THR A 22 -29.24 -5.05 -22.44
CA THR A 22 -27.79 -5.28 -22.52
C THR A 22 -26.95 -4.00 -22.47
N LEU A 23 -27.45 -2.94 -21.84
CA LEU A 23 -26.66 -1.79 -21.44
C LEU A 23 -26.75 -1.62 -19.93
N CYS A 24 -25.60 -1.83 -19.29
CA CYS A 24 -25.25 -1.40 -17.95
C CYS A 24 -25.86 -2.17 -16.76
N ALA A 25 -25.69 -3.49 -16.74
CA ALA A 25 -25.22 -4.13 -15.51
C ALA A 25 -23.68 -4.04 -15.44
N ALA A 26 -23.12 -2.86 -15.72
CA ALA A 26 -21.83 -2.52 -15.17
C ALA A 26 -22.10 -2.35 -13.69
N GLN A 27 -21.89 -3.42 -12.91
CA GLN A 27 -21.87 -3.30 -11.46
C GLN A 27 -20.96 -2.11 -11.14
N SER A 28 -21.54 -1.06 -10.58
CA SER A 28 -20.82 0.17 -10.30
C SER A 28 -19.74 -0.18 -9.30
N VAL A 29 -18.50 -0.37 -9.75
CA VAL A 29 -17.38 -0.59 -8.86
C VAL A 29 -17.21 0.68 -8.03
N THR A 30 -17.30 0.53 -6.72
CA THR A 30 -17.41 1.64 -5.78
C THR A 30 -16.08 1.94 -5.09
N ILE A 31 -15.99 3.09 -4.42
CA ILE A 31 -14.90 3.41 -3.49
C ILE A 31 -14.73 2.30 -2.43
N ARG A 32 -15.81 1.62 -2.03
CA ARG A 32 -15.78 0.51 -1.07
C ARG A 32 -15.10 -0.73 -1.66
N ASP A 33 -15.28 -1.00 -2.94
CA ASP A 33 -14.60 -2.10 -3.64
C ASP A 33 -13.11 -1.80 -3.78
N GLY A 34 -12.75 -0.54 -4.08
CA GLY A 34 -11.39 -0.05 -4.02
C GLY A 34 -10.75 -0.19 -2.63
N GLN A 35 -11.49 0.10 -1.56
CA GLN A 35 -11.03 -0.10 -0.19
C GLN A 35 -10.84 -1.60 0.16
N LYS A 36 -11.75 -2.47 -0.29
CA LYS A 36 -11.64 -3.92 -0.09
C LYS A 36 -10.41 -4.46 -0.82
N LEU A 37 -10.22 -4.04 -2.06
CA LEU A 37 -9.05 -4.37 -2.86
C LEU A 37 -7.76 -3.86 -2.21
N TRP A 38 -7.79 -2.64 -1.70
CA TRP A 38 -6.68 -2.08 -0.93
C TRP A 38 -6.29 -2.94 0.26
N ARG A 39 -7.27 -3.43 1.04
CA ARG A 39 -7.00 -4.37 2.14
C ARG A 39 -6.38 -5.67 1.66
N SER A 40 -6.77 -6.21 0.49
CA SER A 40 -6.07 -7.37 -0.07
C SER A 40 -4.66 -7.05 -0.58
N CYS A 41 -4.31 -5.81 -0.91
CA CYS A 41 -2.92 -5.48 -1.24
C CYS A 41 -1.98 -5.73 -0.04
N SER A 42 -2.46 -5.47 1.20
CA SER A 42 -1.72 -5.83 2.43
C SER A 42 -1.53 -7.34 2.64
N SER A 43 -2.31 -8.19 1.95
CA SER A 43 -2.11 -9.64 2.06
C SER A 43 -0.95 -10.15 1.24
N CYS A 44 -0.31 -9.33 0.39
CA CYS A 44 0.82 -9.75 -0.44
C CYS A 44 2.05 -8.82 -0.31
N HIS A 45 1.87 -7.55 0.07
CA HIS A 45 2.94 -6.53 0.11
C HIS A 45 2.67 -5.51 1.22
N CYS A 46 3.70 -4.79 1.64
CA CYS A 46 3.51 -3.61 2.50
C CYS A 46 2.67 -2.55 1.78
N MET A 47 1.61 -2.08 2.43
CA MET A 47 0.81 -0.94 1.99
C MET A 47 1.54 0.37 2.33
N THR A 48 2.01 1.07 1.31
CA THR A 48 2.34 2.50 1.44
C THR A 48 1.04 3.30 1.51
N ASP A 49 0.92 4.25 2.42
CA ASP A 49 -0.33 5.01 2.60
C ASP A 49 -0.67 5.83 1.32
N PRO A 50 -1.90 5.74 0.76
CA PRO A 50 -2.32 6.53 -0.40
C PRO A 50 -2.17 8.05 -0.27
N GLN A 51 -1.96 8.56 0.95
CA GLN A 51 -1.87 9.98 1.27
C GLN A 51 -0.46 10.56 1.17
N VAL A 52 0.52 9.79 0.68
CA VAL A 52 1.92 10.19 0.55
C VAL A 52 2.27 10.59 -0.90
N PRO A 53 2.49 11.87 -1.23
CA PRO A 53 2.75 12.30 -2.61
C PRO A 53 4.13 11.89 -3.18
N GLN A 54 5.10 11.57 -2.32
CA GLN A 54 6.40 11.03 -2.76
C GLN A 54 6.29 9.54 -3.15
N ASP A 55 5.19 8.89 -2.75
CA ASP A 55 4.70 7.63 -3.30
C ASP A 55 3.82 7.88 -4.55
N ALA A 56 4.01 8.98 -5.29
CA ALA A 56 3.36 9.17 -6.60
C ALA A 56 3.71 8.04 -7.59
N ASP A 57 4.85 7.38 -7.39
CA ASP A 57 5.21 6.15 -8.10
C ASP A 57 4.29 4.97 -7.75
N TRP A 58 3.45 5.06 -6.71
CA TRP A 58 2.52 4.00 -6.30
C TRP A 58 1.24 3.96 -7.14
N LEU A 59 0.69 5.13 -7.51
CA LEU A 59 -0.35 5.19 -8.54
C LEU A 59 0.20 4.70 -9.89
N ALA A 60 1.48 4.98 -10.17
CA ALA A 60 2.16 4.46 -11.37
C ALA A 60 2.43 2.95 -11.27
N LEU A 61 2.79 2.43 -10.09
CA LEU A 61 2.89 1.01 -9.78
C LEU A 61 1.54 0.35 -10.02
N ASN A 62 0.44 0.76 -9.39
CA ASN A 62 -0.88 0.11 -9.60
C ASN A 62 -1.40 0.23 -11.03
N ARG A 63 -0.98 1.25 -11.78
CA ARG A 63 -1.27 1.36 -13.22
C ARG A 63 -0.50 0.34 -14.06
N LYS A 64 0.67 -0.11 -13.63
CA LYS A 64 1.60 -0.96 -14.40
C LYS A 64 1.88 -2.33 -13.79
N THR A 65 1.58 -2.55 -12.51
CA THR A 65 1.87 -3.78 -11.79
C THR A 65 0.84 -4.83 -12.13
N THR A 66 1.34 -6.05 -12.32
CA THR A 66 0.58 -7.31 -12.35
C THR A 66 0.14 -7.79 -10.96
N CYS A 67 0.47 -7.02 -9.91
CA CYS A 67 0.23 -7.25 -8.47
C CYS A 67 -1.24 -7.53 -8.09
N ILE A 68 -2.15 -7.47 -9.04
CA ILE A 68 -3.54 -7.82 -8.78
C ILE A 68 -3.77 -9.24 -9.30
N SER A 69 -3.70 -10.23 -8.40
CA SER A 69 -4.05 -11.62 -8.71
C SER A 69 -5.57 -11.83 -8.60
N GLY A 70 -6.09 -12.86 -9.27
CA GLY A 70 -7.50 -13.28 -9.18
C GLY A 70 -8.52 -12.28 -9.75
N GLU A 71 -9.72 -12.23 -9.15
CA GLU A 71 -10.88 -11.41 -9.56
C GLU A 71 -10.60 -9.90 -9.56
N ALA A 72 -9.50 -9.48 -8.94
CA ALA A 72 -9.15 -8.08 -8.84
C ALA A 72 -8.34 -7.56 -10.05
N ASN A 73 -7.83 -8.42 -10.94
CA ASN A 73 -7.01 -8.01 -12.09
C ASN A 73 -7.79 -7.34 -13.24
N THR A 74 -9.03 -6.92 -13.01
CA THR A 74 -9.82 -6.28 -14.06
C THR A 74 -9.54 -4.77 -14.12
N PRO A 75 -9.69 -4.13 -15.30
CA PRO A 75 -9.57 -2.67 -15.43
C PRO A 75 -10.51 -1.91 -14.47
N GLU A 76 -11.71 -2.42 -14.23
CA GLU A 76 -12.73 -1.77 -13.39
C GLU A 76 -12.33 -1.78 -11.91
N MET A 77 -11.80 -2.90 -11.41
CA MET A 77 -11.27 -3.01 -10.04
C MET A 77 -10.06 -2.11 -9.84
N ARG A 78 -9.21 -1.98 -10.87
CA ARG A 78 -8.07 -1.05 -10.86
C ARG A 78 -8.52 0.41 -10.77
N GLU A 79 -9.53 0.81 -11.54
CA GLU A 79 -10.09 2.17 -11.46
C GLU A 79 -10.73 2.43 -10.09
N ALA A 80 -11.43 1.45 -9.50
CA ALA A 80 -11.98 1.61 -8.16
C ALA A 80 -10.92 1.74 -7.07
N LEU A 81 -9.83 0.96 -7.15
CA LEU A 81 -8.68 1.12 -6.27
C LEU A 81 -8.08 2.52 -6.43
N ILE A 82 -7.79 2.96 -7.66
CA ILE A 82 -7.27 4.31 -7.91
C ILE A 82 -8.22 5.39 -7.38
N GLY A 83 -9.53 5.23 -7.57
CA GLY A 83 -10.57 6.12 -7.04
C GLY A 83 -10.54 6.18 -5.51
N TYR A 84 -10.43 5.04 -4.84
CA TYR A 84 -10.26 4.97 -3.38
C TYR A 84 -8.97 5.66 -2.92
N LEU A 85 -7.82 5.34 -3.52
CA LEU A 85 -6.53 5.95 -3.17
C LEU A 85 -6.56 7.47 -3.34
N ARG A 86 -7.17 7.98 -4.42
CA ARG A 86 -7.40 9.43 -4.62
C ARG A 86 -8.29 10.04 -3.53
N SER A 87 -9.35 9.34 -3.13
CA SER A 87 -10.28 9.82 -2.10
C SER A 87 -9.63 9.88 -0.72
N GLU A 88 -8.83 8.88 -0.35
CA GLU A 88 -8.04 8.95 0.89
C GLU A 88 -6.96 10.04 0.77
N GLY A 89 -6.29 10.17 -0.37
CA GLY A 89 -5.29 11.21 -0.66
C GLY A 89 -5.76 12.65 -0.42
N ALA A 90 -7.07 12.90 -0.40
CA ALA A 90 -7.65 14.21 -0.06
C ALA A 90 -7.50 14.56 1.43
N ILE A 91 -7.45 13.55 2.32
CA ILE A 91 -7.17 13.75 3.73
C ILE A 91 -5.65 13.90 3.86
N ARG A 92 -5.17 15.13 4.03
CA ARG A 92 -3.73 15.38 4.20
C ARG A 92 -3.34 15.15 5.65
N PRO A 93 -2.47 14.19 5.97
CA PRO A 93 -1.94 14.05 7.33
C PRO A 93 -1.13 15.31 7.69
N LEU A 94 -0.99 15.58 8.98
CA LEU A 94 -0.01 16.56 9.44
C LEU A 94 1.39 16.03 9.08
N LEU A 95 2.16 16.80 8.31
CA LEU A 95 3.54 16.45 7.99
C LEU A 95 4.47 17.03 9.07
N ILE A 96 5.27 16.15 9.66
CA ILE A 96 6.36 16.48 10.58
C ILE A 96 7.66 16.03 9.93
N GLU A 97 8.53 16.98 9.67
CA GLU A 97 9.84 16.80 9.06
C GLU A 97 10.91 17.52 9.86
N ASP A 98 12.17 17.39 9.44
CA ASP A 98 13.31 18.08 10.03
C ASP A 98 13.06 19.60 10.07
N ASN A 99 13.20 20.23 11.23
CA ASN A 99 12.86 21.63 11.53
C ASN A 99 11.36 21.99 11.55
N HIS A 100 10.45 21.02 11.58
CA HIS A 100 9.02 21.32 11.81
C HIS A 100 8.85 21.95 13.20
N GLN A 101 8.48 23.23 13.22
CA GLN A 101 8.03 23.88 14.44
C GLN A 101 6.51 23.69 14.55
N PRO A 102 6.01 23.03 15.62
CA PRO A 102 4.57 22.89 15.79
C PRO A 102 3.94 24.28 15.86
N SER A 103 2.93 24.51 15.03
CA SER A 103 2.17 25.76 15.05
C SER A 103 1.34 25.82 16.33
N VAL A 104 1.84 26.54 17.33
CA VAL A 104 1.08 27.18 18.42
C VAL A 104 0.07 26.27 19.13
N ASN A 105 0.53 25.16 19.73
CA ASN A 105 -0.19 24.49 20.83
C ASN A 105 0.86 23.88 21.77
N PRO A 106 0.90 24.23 23.07
CA PRO A 106 2.11 24.15 23.89
C PRO A 106 2.40 22.76 24.46
N ALA A 107 1.59 21.76 24.12
CA ALA A 107 1.70 20.40 24.59
C ALA A 107 2.40 19.52 23.53
N ALA A 108 3.74 19.54 23.53
CA ALA A 108 4.55 18.75 22.62
C ALA A 108 5.48 17.81 23.39
N GLY A 109 5.54 16.56 22.95
CA GLY A 109 6.61 15.64 23.29
C GLY A 109 7.69 15.65 22.22
N ARG A 110 8.62 14.70 22.33
CA ARG A 110 9.74 14.53 21.42
C ARG A 110 9.82 13.08 20.98
N ILE A 111 10.02 12.84 19.69
CA ILE A 111 10.30 11.51 19.15
C ILE A 111 11.77 11.43 18.74
N ARG A 112 12.48 10.42 19.25
CA ARG A 112 13.79 10.01 18.75
C ARG A 112 13.61 9.03 17.61
N VAL A 113 14.04 9.40 16.42
CA VAL A 113 13.96 8.57 15.21
C VAL A 113 15.27 7.82 14.94
N PRO A 114 15.22 6.70 14.19
CA PRO A 114 16.42 5.92 13.83
C PRO A 114 17.49 6.75 13.11
N LYS A 115 18.73 6.24 13.12
CA LYS A 115 19.89 6.85 12.42
C LYS A 115 19.77 6.82 10.89
N THR A 116 19.02 5.87 10.36
CA THR A 116 18.73 5.75 8.92
C THR A 116 17.77 6.85 8.47
N SER A 117 17.66 7.12 7.17
CA SER A 117 16.56 7.93 6.66
C SER A 117 15.29 7.07 6.57
N GLY A 118 14.14 7.69 6.76
CA GLY A 118 12.88 6.97 6.73
C GLY A 118 11.66 7.86 6.82
N SER A 119 10.51 7.22 6.75
CA SER A 119 9.23 7.83 7.06
C SER A 119 8.34 6.84 7.82
N ALA A 120 7.42 7.38 8.60
CA ALA A 120 6.42 6.61 9.33
C ALA A 120 5.08 7.31 9.23
N TYR A 121 4.03 6.52 9.17
CA TYR A 121 2.66 6.98 9.16
C TYR A 121 1.98 6.57 10.46
N LEU A 122 1.50 7.56 11.19
CA LEU A 122 0.94 7.39 12.52
C LEU A 122 -0.54 7.74 12.52
N LYS A 123 -1.32 6.91 13.22
CA LYS A 123 -2.75 7.11 13.44
C LYS A 123 -3.00 7.28 14.93
N ALA A 124 -3.64 8.39 15.31
CA ALA A 124 -3.98 8.64 16.71
C ALA A 124 -5.11 7.73 17.19
N ALA A 125 -5.04 7.32 18.45
CA ALA A 125 -6.15 6.67 19.13
C ALA A 125 -7.35 7.63 19.22
N ARG A 126 -8.57 7.08 19.19
CA ARG A 126 -9.81 7.88 19.19
C ARG A 126 -9.90 8.84 20.38
N ALA A 127 -9.38 8.44 21.54
CA ALA A 127 -9.36 9.28 22.74
C ALA A 127 -8.43 10.48 22.57
N SER A 128 -7.23 10.29 22.00
CA SER A 128 -6.26 11.35 21.75
C SER A 128 -6.79 12.36 20.72
N VAL A 129 -7.48 11.88 19.67
CA VAL A 129 -8.15 12.77 18.69
C VAL A 129 -9.15 13.69 19.36
N ARG A 130 -9.97 13.17 20.28
CA ARG A 130 -10.94 13.99 21.04
C ARG A 130 -10.26 15.03 21.94
N LYS A 131 -9.01 14.79 22.36
CA LYS A 131 -8.18 15.71 23.15
C LYS A 131 -7.40 16.72 22.28
N GLY A 132 -7.57 16.67 20.95
CA GLY A 132 -6.95 17.62 20.02
C GLY A 132 -5.70 17.09 19.30
N ALA A 133 -5.30 15.84 19.53
CA ALA A 133 -4.21 15.22 18.76
C ALA A 133 -4.62 15.10 17.27
N PRO A 134 -3.73 15.40 16.32
CA PRO A 134 -4.00 15.19 14.91
C PRO A 134 -4.35 13.72 14.64
N PRO A 135 -5.44 13.42 13.89
CA PRO A 135 -5.90 12.05 13.68
C PRO A 135 -4.91 11.19 12.90
N ARG A 136 -4.13 11.82 12.02
CA ARG A 136 -3.10 11.17 11.22
C ARG A 136 -1.89 12.09 11.07
N ILE A 137 -0.69 11.53 11.24
CA ILE A 137 0.58 12.23 11.13
C ILE A 137 1.50 11.45 10.19
N ARG A 138 2.18 12.18 9.31
CA ARG A 138 3.30 11.66 8.54
C ARG A 138 4.58 12.20 9.14
N LEU A 139 5.44 11.30 9.58
CA LEU A 139 6.79 11.60 10.06
C LEU A 139 7.79 11.29 8.95
N SER A 140 8.71 12.21 8.68
CA SER A 140 9.81 12.00 7.74
C SER A 140 11.11 12.49 8.36
N TRP A 141 12.16 11.69 8.25
CA TRP A 141 13.46 12.03 8.82
C TRP A 141 14.61 11.69 7.89
N LYS A 142 15.72 12.40 8.10
CA LYS A 142 16.95 12.20 7.34
C LYS A 142 17.92 11.36 8.15
N ALA A 143 18.80 10.67 7.43
CA ALA A 143 19.87 9.91 8.05
C ALA A 143 20.80 10.86 8.84
N SER A 144 21.23 10.42 10.02
CA SER A 144 22.14 11.17 10.89
C SER A 144 22.91 10.22 11.80
N GLU A 145 24.17 10.56 12.13
CA GLU A 145 25.06 9.69 12.92
C GLU A 145 24.49 9.33 14.30
N ASN A 146 23.72 10.25 14.90
CA ASN A 146 23.19 10.13 16.26
C ASN A 146 21.67 9.89 16.30
N GLY A 147 21.00 9.77 15.14
CA GLY A 147 19.55 9.88 15.06
C GLY A 147 19.09 11.33 15.19
N GLN A 148 17.82 11.58 14.89
CA GLN A 148 17.21 12.90 15.03
C GLN A 148 16.19 12.88 16.16
N THR A 149 15.95 14.04 16.77
CA THR A 149 14.84 14.24 17.70
C THR A 149 13.90 15.25 17.09
N LEU A 150 12.62 14.87 16.95
CA LEU A 150 11.60 15.68 16.31
C LEU A 150 10.54 16.06 17.35
N THR A 151 10.17 17.34 17.38
CA THR A 151 9.06 17.80 18.20
C THR A 151 7.75 17.23 17.64
N PHE A 152 6.92 16.68 18.51
CA PHE A 152 5.76 15.90 18.10
C PHE A 152 4.54 16.20 18.99
N PRO A 153 3.31 16.30 18.43
CA PRO A 153 2.11 16.51 19.23
C PRO A 153 1.88 15.38 20.24
N GLU A 154 1.46 15.74 21.44
CA GLU A 154 1.08 14.75 22.45
C GLU A 154 -0.11 13.89 22.02
N GLY A 155 -0.09 12.63 22.44
CA GLY A 155 -1.15 11.68 22.16
C GLY A 155 -0.67 10.24 22.11
N ASP A 156 -1.64 9.34 21.95
CA ASP A 156 -1.39 7.92 21.77
C ASP A 156 -1.55 7.62 20.29
N TYR A 157 -0.50 7.09 19.68
CA TYR A 157 -0.42 6.83 18.26
C TYR A 157 -0.12 5.37 17.99
N ARG A 158 -0.51 4.91 16.80
CA ARG A 158 -0.07 3.65 16.22
C ARG A 158 0.63 3.91 14.92
N VAL A 159 1.82 3.34 14.74
CA VAL A 159 2.49 3.30 13.45
C VAL A 159 1.77 2.27 12.60
N ILE A 160 1.20 2.67 11.46
CA ILE A 160 0.45 1.76 10.58
C ILE A 160 1.21 1.41 9.29
N SER A 161 2.22 2.21 8.95
CA SER A 161 3.10 2.01 7.81
C SER A 161 4.42 2.75 8.08
N TYR A 162 5.52 2.20 7.62
CA TYR A 162 6.84 2.84 7.68
C TYR A 162 7.71 2.41 6.51
N ALA A 163 8.71 3.23 6.21
CA ALA A 163 9.71 2.93 5.22
C ALA A 163 11.09 3.45 5.65
N PHE A 164 12.13 2.70 5.30
CA PHE A 164 13.52 3.13 5.36
C PHE A 164 14.06 3.35 3.97
N TYR A 165 14.92 4.35 3.82
CA TYR A 165 15.47 4.75 2.53
C TYR A 165 16.99 4.61 2.52
N ARG A 166 17.54 4.24 1.37
CA ARG A 166 18.99 4.26 1.13
C ARG A 166 19.25 4.63 -0.32
N VAL A 167 20.33 5.37 -0.57
CA VAL A 167 20.89 5.51 -1.92
C VAL A 167 22.20 4.72 -1.92
N ASP A 168 22.40 3.85 -2.92
CA ASP A 168 23.65 3.11 -3.07
C ASP A 168 24.68 3.86 -3.91
N ASP A 169 25.88 3.29 -4.04
CA ASP A 169 27.00 3.90 -4.78
C ASP A 169 26.72 4.08 -6.28
N GLN A 170 25.66 3.46 -6.80
CA GLN A 170 25.20 3.60 -8.18
C GLN A 170 24.04 4.61 -8.31
N GLU A 171 23.81 5.43 -7.28
CA GLU A 171 22.72 6.39 -7.17
C GLU A 171 21.31 5.75 -7.23
N ARG A 172 21.21 4.42 -7.02
CA ARG A 172 19.91 3.75 -7.01
C ARG A 172 19.25 3.98 -5.68
N ARG A 173 17.97 4.37 -5.73
CA ARG A 173 17.14 4.63 -4.55
C ARG A 173 16.48 3.35 -4.09
N TRP A 174 16.90 2.86 -2.94
CA TRP A 174 16.31 1.70 -2.29
C TRP A 174 15.32 2.14 -1.22
N SER A 175 14.21 1.43 -1.14
CA SER A 175 13.30 1.52 0.00
C SER A 175 12.94 0.13 0.52
N VAL A 176 12.77 0.06 1.83
CA VAL A 176 12.24 -1.10 2.54
C VAL A 176 11.03 -0.61 3.32
N SER A 177 9.88 -1.24 3.15
CA SER A 177 8.64 -0.81 3.81
C SER A 177 7.92 -1.95 4.51
N GLY A 178 7.31 -1.61 5.65
CA GLY A 178 6.46 -2.49 6.45
C GLY A 178 5.13 -1.82 6.78
N SER A 179 4.05 -2.61 6.82
CA SER A 179 2.72 -2.12 7.20
C SER A 179 1.96 -3.21 7.95
N ALA A 180 1.24 -2.81 8.98
CA ALA A 180 0.34 -3.70 9.71
C ALA A 180 -1.00 -3.01 9.88
N ALA A 181 -2.09 -3.72 9.53
CA ALA A 181 -3.44 -3.18 9.58
C ALA A 181 -3.85 -2.74 11.01
N GLU A 182 -3.33 -3.41 12.03
CA GLU A 182 -3.58 -3.10 13.44
C GLU A 182 -2.58 -2.10 14.05
N GLY A 183 -1.50 -1.83 13.31
CA GLY A 183 -0.33 -1.04 13.71
C GLY A 183 0.86 -1.94 14.08
N CYS A 184 2.06 -1.55 13.65
CA CYS A 184 3.31 -2.27 13.93
C CYS A 184 4.00 -1.83 15.22
N ALA A 185 3.69 -0.64 15.71
CA ALA A 185 4.18 -0.13 16.98
C ALA A 185 3.16 0.83 17.61
N GLU A 186 3.05 0.78 18.93
CA GLU A 186 2.33 1.79 19.71
C GLU A 186 3.31 2.86 20.20
N LEU A 187 2.86 4.11 20.18
CA LEU A 187 3.70 5.26 20.49
C LEU A 187 2.93 6.25 21.35
N VAL A 188 3.31 6.34 22.63
CA VAL A 188 2.74 7.30 23.58
C VAL A 188 3.67 8.51 23.65
N ILE A 189 3.15 9.66 23.26
CA ILE A 189 3.87 10.95 23.26
C ILE A 189 3.35 11.80 24.41
N GLU A 190 4.21 12.01 25.40
CA GLU A 190 3.92 12.80 26.60
C GLU A 190 4.67 14.14 26.58
N HIS A 191 4.12 15.11 27.30
CA HIS A 191 4.68 16.46 27.41
C HIS A 191 6.15 16.47 27.77
N GLU A 192 6.97 17.14 26.96
CA GLU A 192 8.40 17.35 27.16
C GLU A 192 9.26 16.06 27.30
N LYS A 193 8.67 14.88 27.10
CA LYS A 193 9.39 13.60 27.18
C LYS A 193 9.89 13.14 25.82
N ASP A 194 11.03 12.45 25.86
CA ASP A 194 11.59 11.75 24.71
C ASP A 194 11.00 10.33 24.62
N THR A 195 10.28 10.05 23.55
CA THR A 195 9.81 8.71 23.17
C THR A 195 10.66 8.20 22.01
N THR A 196 11.07 6.93 22.04
CA THR A 196 11.81 6.33 20.92
C THR A 196 10.83 5.76 19.90
N LEU A 197 11.03 6.07 18.62
CA LEU A 197 10.39 5.34 17.52
C LEU A 197 11.18 4.05 17.29
N ASP A 198 10.73 2.98 17.93
CA ASP A 198 11.41 1.68 17.91
C ASP A 198 11.06 0.91 16.63
N LEU A 199 11.63 1.38 15.52
CA LEU A 199 11.53 0.70 14.22
C LEU A 199 12.94 0.32 13.79
N VAL A 200 13.15 -0.98 13.55
CA VAL A 200 14.45 -1.51 13.12
C VAL A 200 14.43 -1.76 11.61
N PRO A 201 15.43 -1.28 10.85
CA PRO A 201 15.55 -1.53 9.41
C PRO A 201 16.14 -2.92 9.13
N GLU A 202 15.64 -3.96 9.80
CA GLU A 202 16.08 -5.34 9.62
C GLU A 202 15.10 -6.13 8.75
N LEU A 203 15.66 -6.98 7.89
CA LEU A 203 14.92 -7.81 6.95
C LEU A 203 15.32 -9.27 7.15
N HIS A 204 14.35 -10.09 7.49
CA HIS A 204 14.49 -11.53 7.57
C HIS A 204 13.89 -12.16 6.31
N GLY A 205 14.74 -12.83 5.52
CA GLY A 205 14.29 -13.62 4.38
C GLY A 205 13.92 -15.02 4.84
N HIS A 206 12.68 -15.43 4.60
CA HIS A 206 12.20 -16.78 4.87
C HIS A 206 12.05 -17.53 3.57
N LEU A 207 12.73 -18.65 3.45
CA LEU A 207 12.62 -19.56 2.32
C LEU A 207 12.06 -20.89 2.80
N SER A 208 11.00 -21.36 2.15
CA SER A 208 10.46 -22.69 2.36
C SER A 208 10.40 -23.45 1.04
N ALA A 209 10.63 -24.76 1.10
CA ALA A 209 10.54 -25.66 -0.02
C ALA A 209 9.72 -26.88 0.42
N VAL A 210 8.61 -27.14 -0.29
CA VAL A 210 7.75 -28.29 -0.05
C VAL A 210 7.78 -29.15 -1.31
N ARG A 211 8.09 -30.44 -1.16
CA ARG A 211 8.01 -31.39 -2.28
C ARG A 211 6.54 -31.71 -2.57
N GLU A 212 6.13 -31.53 -3.82
CA GLU A 212 4.80 -31.88 -4.32
C GLU A 212 4.97 -32.91 -5.43
N SER A 213 4.69 -34.20 -5.15
CA SER A 213 4.87 -35.34 -6.08
C SER A 213 6.21 -35.32 -6.85
N GLU A 214 6.21 -34.72 -8.05
CA GLU A 214 7.32 -34.63 -9.01
C GLU A 214 7.97 -33.24 -9.08
N SER A 215 7.53 -32.27 -8.27
CA SER A 215 8.04 -30.89 -8.25
C SER A 215 8.34 -30.40 -6.83
N TYR A 216 8.92 -29.19 -6.75
CA TYR A 216 9.05 -28.45 -5.50
C TYR A 216 8.25 -27.17 -5.59
N LYS A 217 7.45 -26.89 -4.56
CA LYS A 217 6.87 -25.59 -4.32
C LYS A 217 7.82 -24.78 -3.45
N LEU A 218 8.35 -23.72 -4.02
CA LEU A 218 9.19 -22.75 -3.31
C LEU A 218 8.33 -21.57 -2.88
N ALA A 219 8.46 -21.14 -1.63
CA ALA A 219 7.86 -19.90 -1.18
C ALA A 219 8.91 -19.05 -0.45
N PHE A 220 8.97 -17.79 -0.82
CA PHE A 220 9.82 -16.79 -0.22
C PHE A 220 8.99 -15.62 0.28
N PHE A 221 9.26 -15.17 1.50
CA PHE A 221 8.68 -13.94 2.03
C PHE A 221 9.70 -13.22 2.91
N MET A 222 9.55 -11.91 3.03
CA MET A 222 10.40 -11.06 3.86
C MET A 222 9.61 -10.55 5.04
N THR A 223 10.20 -10.59 6.23
CA THR A 223 9.61 -10.02 7.44
C THR A 223 10.56 -9.08 8.17
N ASN A 224 10.02 -8.30 9.12
CA ASN A 224 10.81 -7.67 10.18
C ASN A 224 10.93 -8.62 11.40
N GLU A 225 11.51 -8.12 12.49
CA GLU A 225 11.70 -8.85 13.75
C GLU A 225 10.39 -9.28 14.43
N HIS A 226 9.26 -8.66 14.07
CA HIS A 226 7.92 -8.96 14.56
C HIS A 226 7.13 -9.89 13.62
N GLU A 227 7.80 -10.53 12.66
CA GLU A 227 7.19 -11.40 11.64
C GLU A 227 6.20 -10.67 10.70
N GLU A 228 6.20 -9.35 10.69
CA GLU A 228 5.36 -8.55 9.81
C GLU A 228 5.95 -8.52 8.41
N ARG A 229 5.10 -8.65 7.39
CA ARG A 229 5.56 -8.70 6.00
C ARG A 229 6.16 -7.38 5.54
N MET A 230 7.29 -7.49 4.86
CA MET A 230 8.07 -6.38 4.33
C MET A 230 8.11 -6.40 2.80
N SER A 231 8.39 -5.25 2.21
CA SER A 231 8.61 -5.11 0.77
C SER A 231 9.87 -4.30 0.49
N ILE A 232 10.58 -4.65 -0.59
CA ILE A 232 11.76 -3.94 -1.05
C ILE A 232 11.46 -3.33 -2.41
N ALA A 233 11.82 -2.07 -2.61
CA ALA A 233 11.80 -1.44 -3.92
C ALA A 233 13.14 -0.79 -4.27
N CYS A 234 13.44 -0.75 -5.55
CA CYS A 234 14.59 -0.07 -6.14
C CYS A 234 14.08 0.88 -7.24
N ASN A 235 14.43 2.17 -7.15
CA ASN A 235 13.95 3.24 -8.02
C ASN A 235 12.42 3.26 -8.17
N GLY A 236 11.71 3.02 -7.07
CA GLY A 236 10.24 2.98 -7.06
C GLY A 236 9.62 1.70 -7.66
N GLN A 237 10.43 0.72 -8.04
CA GLN A 237 9.95 -0.58 -8.55
C GLN A 237 10.13 -1.67 -7.50
N LEU A 238 9.09 -2.46 -7.24
CA LEU A 238 9.16 -3.62 -6.36
C LEU A 238 10.24 -4.57 -6.87
N VAL A 239 11.13 -5.01 -5.97
CA VAL A 239 12.15 -6.00 -6.28
C VAL A 239 11.54 -7.37 -6.12
N ASN A 240 11.33 -8.06 -7.24
CA ASN A 240 10.89 -9.45 -7.23
C ASN A 240 12.06 -10.35 -6.85
N PRO A 241 11.92 -11.19 -5.82
CA PRO A 241 12.96 -12.14 -5.47
C PRO A 241 13.13 -13.16 -6.61
N THR A 242 14.34 -13.69 -6.72
CA THR A 242 14.69 -14.77 -7.65
C THR A 242 15.22 -15.96 -6.87
N TRP A 243 15.07 -17.14 -7.43
CA TRP A 243 15.62 -18.38 -6.87
C TRP A 243 16.58 -19.02 -7.86
N ALA A 244 17.53 -19.77 -7.32
CA ALA A 244 18.41 -20.65 -8.07
C ALA A 244 18.59 -21.95 -7.28
N ILE A 245 18.52 -23.08 -7.97
CA ILE A 245 18.87 -24.39 -7.43
C ILE A 245 20.30 -24.69 -7.88
N VAL A 246 21.16 -25.04 -6.92
CA VAL A 246 22.55 -25.42 -7.17
C VAL A 246 22.76 -26.89 -6.85
N ASP A 247 23.54 -27.59 -7.67
CA ASP A 247 23.96 -28.97 -7.39
C ASP A 247 25.06 -29.04 -6.33
N ALA A 248 25.52 -30.26 -6.01
CA ALA A 248 26.54 -30.50 -4.98
C ALA A 248 27.90 -29.87 -5.33
N GLU A 249 28.15 -29.65 -6.62
CA GLU A 249 29.34 -29.00 -7.17
C GLU A 249 29.19 -27.46 -7.23
N GLY A 250 28.03 -26.92 -6.84
CA GLY A 250 27.74 -25.48 -6.82
C GLY A 250 27.34 -24.91 -8.17
N LYS A 251 27.04 -25.74 -9.17
CA LYS A 251 26.55 -25.30 -10.48
C LYS A 251 25.05 -25.05 -10.42
N VAL A 252 24.62 -23.94 -11.00
CA VAL A 252 23.20 -23.61 -11.17
C VAL A 252 22.56 -24.62 -12.14
N VAL A 253 21.59 -25.38 -11.65
CA VAL A 253 20.83 -26.37 -12.44
C VAL A 253 19.46 -25.85 -12.87
N ASP A 254 18.91 -24.90 -12.13
CA ASP A 254 17.64 -24.23 -12.46
C ASP A 254 17.57 -22.86 -11.76
N HIS A 255 16.81 -21.92 -12.33
CA HIS A 255 16.60 -20.59 -11.75
C HIS A 255 15.34 -19.92 -12.30
N GLY A 256 14.77 -18.98 -11.53
CA GLY A 256 13.61 -18.23 -11.99
C GLY A 256 13.20 -17.10 -11.05
N PRO A 257 12.25 -16.25 -11.47
CA PRO A 257 11.58 -15.33 -10.57
C PRO A 257 10.61 -16.10 -9.65
N PHE A 258 10.38 -15.60 -8.45
CA PHE A 258 9.17 -15.99 -7.71
C PHE A 258 7.94 -15.35 -8.36
N GLU A 259 6.89 -16.12 -8.56
CA GLU A 259 5.59 -15.58 -8.94
C GLU A 259 4.92 -14.95 -7.71
N VAL A 260 4.42 -13.72 -7.87
CA VAL A 260 3.63 -13.05 -6.83
C VAL A 260 2.23 -13.65 -6.87
N THR A 261 1.94 -14.56 -5.94
CA THR A 261 0.61 -15.16 -5.76
C THR A 261 -0.25 -14.33 -4.81
#